data_AF-A0A7N2KWE7-F1
#
_entry.id   AF-A0A7N2KWE7-F1
#
_cell.length_a   1.000
_cell.length_b   1.000
_cell.length_c   1.000
_cell.angle_alpha   90.00
_cell.angle_beta   90.00
_cell.angle_gamma   90.00
#
_symmetry.space_group_name_H-M   'P 1'
#
loop_
_entity.id
_entity.type
_entity.pdbx_description
1 polymer ?
#
loop_
_entity_poly.entity_id
_entity_poly.type
_entity_poly.pdbx_seq_one_letter_code
_entity_poly.pdbx_strand_id
1 'polypeptide(L)'
;MVVTMWTIWSRRNQIRVQQNVYPIAQVVPNARQALSVFHRANRVQQLQATVSSTNRVTWIPPPANSLKINFDGALFKDINKAGLGVVIRNDHGQVHLHPYWNRSRCLFPPTWLKH
;
A
#
# COMPACT_ATOMS: atom_id res chain seq x y z
N MET A 1 -8.55 10.96 -14.64
CA MET A 1 -7.71 11.88 -13.83
C MET A 1 -6.81 11.16 -12.83
N VAL A 2 -7.25 10.09 -12.15
CA VAL A 2 -6.45 9.36 -11.14
C VAL A 2 -5.12 8.81 -11.67
N VAL A 3 -5.11 8.20 -12.86
CA VAL A 3 -3.88 7.62 -13.44
C VAL A 3 -2.85 8.71 -13.73
N THR A 4 -3.25 9.88 -14.23
CA THR A 4 -2.36 11.00 -14.49
C THR A 4 -1.71 11.52 -13.21
N MET A 5 -2.49 11.69 -12.14
CA MET A 5 -1.98 12.09 -10.82
C MET A 5 -0.98 11.07 -10.26
N TRP A 6 -1.29 9.78 -10.42
CA TRP A 6 -0.39 8.69 -10.04
C TRP A 6 0.91 8.70 -10.86
N THR A 7 0.86 8.91 -12.17
CA THR A 7 2.05 8.98 -13.03
C THR A 7 2.97 10.16 -12.66
N ILE A 8 2.38 11.32 -12.34
CA ILE A 8 3.14 12.49 -11.86
C ILE A 8 3.81 12.19 -10.52
N TRP A 9 3.06 11.63 -9.56
CA TRP A 9 3.59 11.27 -8.24
C TRP A 9 4.68 10.19 -8.34
N SER A 10 4.45 9.16 -9.15
CA SER A 10 5.39 8.07 -9.38
C SER A 10 6.70 8.59 -9.98
N ARG A 11 6.62 9.46 -11.00
CA ARG A 11 7.79 10.14 -11.56
C ARG A 11 8.56 10.94 -10.51
N ARG A 12 7.86 11.73 -9.68
CA ARG A 12 8.47 12.53 -8.61
C ARG A 12 9.18 11.65 -7.57
N ASN A 13 8.60 10.50 -7.25
CA ASN A 13 9.21 9.54 -6.34
C ASN A 13 10.47 8.90 -6.93
N GLN A 14 10.45 8.52 -8.22
CA GLN A 14 11.62 7.97 -8.91
C GLN A 14 12.80 8.94 -8.91
N ILE A 15 12.55 10.24 -9.09
CA ILE A 15 13.57 11.29 -8.99
C ILE A 15 14.18 11.30 -7.57
N ARG A 16 13.33 11.24 -6.54
CA ARG A 16 13.78 11.27 -5.14
C ARG A 16 14.64 10.06 -4.78
N VAL A 17 14.34 8.88 -5.31
CA VAL A 17 15.12 7.65 -5.05
C VAL A 17 16.25 7.43 -6.05
N GLN A 18 16.64 8.47 -6.82
CA GLN A 18 17.71 8.43 -7.82
C GLN A 18 17.58 7.30 -8.85
N GLN A 19 16.35 6.90 -9.18
CA GLN A 19 16.12 5.94 -10.26
C GLN A 19 16.12 6.63 -11.62
N ASN A 20 16.35 5.85 -12.68
CA ASN A 20 16.30 6.36 -14.04
C ASN A 20 14.87 6.80 -14.38
N VAL A 21 14.68 8.10 -14.64
CA VAL A 21 13.35 8.71 -14.80
C VAL A 21 13.13 9.09 -16.25
N TYR A 22 11.99 8.70 -16.80
CA TYR A 22 11.62 9.09 -18.16
C TYR A 22 11.34 10.61 -18.29
N PRO A 23 11.47 11.19 -19.51
CA PRO A 23 11.25 12.62 -19.75
C PRO A 23 9.85 13.10 -19.37
N ILE A 24 9.71 14.37 -18.98
CA ILE A 24 8.41 14.94 -18.58
C ILE A 24 7.35 14.86 -19.70
N ALA A 25 7.79 14.97 -20.96
CA ALA A 25 6.93 14.83 -22.13
C ALA A 25 6.25 13.45 -22.21
N GLN A 26 6.83 12.43 -21.58
CA GLN A 26 6.27 11.07 -21.54
C GLN A 26 5.28 10.84 -20.41
N VAL A 27 5.03 11.80 -19.51
CA VAL A 27 4.04 11.64 -18.43
C VAL A 27 2.64 11.36 -18.98
N VAL A 28 2.19 12.11 -20.00
CA VAL A 28 0.85 11.92 -20.59
C VAL A 28 0.77 10.62 -21.40
N PRO A 29 1.72 10.30 -22.29
CA PRO A 29 1.79 8.98 -22.94
C PRO A 29 1.79 7.82 -21.95
N ASN A 30 2.61 7.86 -20.89
CA ASN A 30 2.70 6.80 -19.90
C ASN A 30 1.41 6.68 -19.08
N ALA A 31 0.75 7.79 -18.76
CA ALA A 31 -0.56 7.75 -18.11
C ALA A 31 -1.62 7.08 -19.00
N ARG A 32 -1.63 7.36 -20.32
CA ARG A 32 -2.55 6.71 -21.27
C ARG A 32 -2.27 5.21 -21.39
N GLN A 33 -0.99 4.83 -21.47
CA GLN A 33 -0.59 3.43 -21.52
C GLN A 33 -0.94 2.69 -20.22
N ALA A 34 -0.67 3.29 -19.06
CA ALA A 34 -1.05 2.70 -17.77
C ALA A 34 -2.57 2.50 -17.67
N LEU A 35 -3.36 3.46 -18.15
CA LEU A 35 -4.82 3.35 -18.19
C LEU A 35 -5.28 2.22 -19.12
N SER A 36 -4.68 2.08 -20.31
CA SER A 36 -5.05 1.01 -21.24
C SER A 36 -4.71 -0.38 -20.71
N VAL A 37 -3.55 -0.52 -20.05
CA VAL A 37 -3.14 -1.74 -19.35
C VAL A 37 -4.12 -2.07 -18.23
N PHE A 38 -4.50 -1.10 -17.41
CA PHE A 38 -5.48 -1.28 -16.33
C PHE A 38 -6.83 -1.76 -16.87
N HIS A 39 -7.37 -1.13 -17.92
CA HIS A 39 -8.62 -1.55 -18.53
C HIS A 39 -8.54 -2.96 -19.12
N ARG A 40 -7.40 -3.33 -19.75
CA ARG A 40 -7.19 -4.67 -20.28
C ARG A 40 -7.14 -5.71 -19.16
N ALA A 41 -6.37 -5.45 -18.11
CA ALA A 41 -6.22 -6.35 -16.97
C ALA A 41 -7.56 -6.57 -16.25
N ASN A 42 -8.32 -5.50 -16.01
CA ASN A 42 -9.61 -5.60 -15.32
C ASN A 42 -10.68 -6.30 -16.15
N ARG A 43 -10.66 -6.18 -17.48
CA ARG A 43 -11.56 -6.97 -18.34
C ARG A 43 -11.28 -8.45 -18.25
N VAL A 44 -10.01 -8.86 -18.26
CA VAL A 44 -9.61 -10.26 -18.06
C VAL A 44 -10.03 -10.74 -16.67
N GLN A 45 -9.84 -9.91 -15.66
CA GLN A 45 -10.17 -10.26 -14.28
C GLN A 45 -11.69 -10.34 -14.04
N GLN A 46 -12.50 -9.49 -14.68
CA GLN A 46 -13.97 -9.61 -14.66
C GLN A 46 -14.45 -10.91 -15.32
N LEU A 47 -13.86 -11.28 -16.46
CA LEU A 47 -14.19 -12.55 -17.13
C LEU A 47 -13.83 -13.77 -16.25
N GLN A 48 -12.72 -13.70 -15.51
CA GLN A 48 -12.30 -14.73 -14.56
C GLN A 48 -13.15 -14.73 -13.28
N ALA A 49 -13.58 -13.56 -12.78
CA ALA A 49 -14.42 -13.44 -11.59
C ALA A 49 -15.83 -14.01 -11.77
N THR A 50 -16.37 -14.00 -12.99
CA THR A 50 -17.63 -14.68 -13.31
C THR A 50 -17.51 -16.21 -13.22
N VAL A 51 -16.29 -16.75 -13.36
CA VAL A 51 -16.01 -18.21 -13.39
C VAL A 51 -15.44 -18.73 -12.06
N SER A 52 -14.86 -17.86 -11.24
CA SER A 52 -14.25 -18.24 -9.96
C SER A 52 -15.09 -17.76 -8.79
N SER A 53 -15.61 -18.71 -8.02
CA SER A 53 -16.13 -18.45 -6.68
C SER A 53 -15.09 -17.62 -5.91
N THR A 54 -15.60 -16.63 -5.18
CA THR A 54 -14.84 -15.57 -4.51
C THR A 54 -13.67 -16.11 -3.71
N ASN A 55 -12.46 -16.13 -4.30
CA ASN A 55 -11.22 -16.38 -3.58
C ASN A 55 -10.95 -15.16 -2.71
N ARG A 56 -11.53 -15.15 -1.51
CA ARG A 56 -11.20 -14.19 -0.47
C ARG A 56 -9.73 -14.41 -0.14
N VAL A 57 -8.90 -13.42 -0.46
CA VAL A 57 -7.49 -13.41 -0.04
C VAL A 57 -7.49 -13.28 1.47
N THR A 58 -7.36 -14.42 2.16
CA THR A 58 -7.21 -14.45 3.61
C THR A 58 -5.76 -14.16 3.97
N TRP A 59 -5.55 -13.41 5.04
CA TRP A 59 -4.21 -13.15 5.55
C TRP A 59 -3.53 -14.47 5.97
N ILE A 60 -2.28 -14.68 5.54
CA ILE A 60 -1.47 -15.85 5.90
C ILE A 60 -0.22 -15.36 6.64
N PRO A 61 0.20 -16.04 7.72
CA PRO A 61 1.45 -15.73 8.39
C PRO A 61 2.67 -15.84 7.46
N PRO A 62 3.74 -15.10 7.76
CA PRO A 62 4.95 -15.15 6.94
C PRO A 62 5.66 -16.52 7.09
N PRO A 63 6.51 -16.93 6.13
CA PRO A 63 7.22 -18.20 6.17
C PRO A 63 8.03 -18.43 7.45
N ALA A 64 8.31 -19.68 7.79
CA ALA A 64 9.13 -20.04 8.96
C ALA A 64 10.45 -19.26 8.98
N ASN A 65 10.88 -18.83 10.18
CA ASN A 65 12.09 -18.03 10.39
C ASN A 65 12.10 -16.66 9.68
N SER A 66 10.94 -16.11 9.33
CA SER A 66 10.84 -14.78 8.73
C SER A 66 9.99 -13.82 9.56
N LEU A 67 10.33 -12.53 9.45
CA LEU A 67 9.59 -11.44 10.08
C LEU A 67 8.93 -10.59 9.00
N LYS A 68 7.66 -10.26 9.19
CA LYS A 68 6.93 -9.30 8.35
C LYS A 68 6.80 -7.98 9.09
N ILE A 69 7.35 -6.92 8.49
CA ILE A 69 7.24 -5.56 9.00
C ILE A 69 6.30 -4.79 8.09
N ASN A 70 5.16 -4.33 8.62
CA ASN A 70 4.27 -3.40 7.94
C ASN A 70 4.45 -2.02 8.55
N PHE A 71 4.51 -0.99 7.72
CA PHE A 71 4.56 0.41 8.16
C PHE A 71 3.47 1.22 7.44
N ASP A 72 2.85 2.16 8.15
CA ASP A 72 1.85 3.05 7.58
C ASP A 72 1.94 4.45 8.20
N GLY A 73 1.57 5.46 7.42
CA GLY A 73 1.63 6.87 7.81
C GLY A 73 0.23 7.48 7.92
N ALA A 74 -0.01 8.24 8.98
CA ALA A 74 -1.23 9.03 9.14
C ALA A 74 -0.91 10.52 9.20
N LEU A 75 -1.67 11.34 8.47
CA LEU A 75 -1.59 12.81 8.52
C LEU A 75 -2.76 13.36 9.33
N PHE A 76 -2.47 14.15 10.36
CA PHE A 76 -3.45 14.79 11.24
C PHE A 76 -3.42 16.30 11.00
N LYS A 77 -4.27 16.75 10.07
CA LYS A 77 -4.29 18.16 9.63
C LYS A 77 -4.64 19.12 10.77
N ASP A 78 -5.55 18.71 11.65
CA ASP A 78 -6.11 19.55 12.73
C ASP A 78 -5.06 19.97 13.77
N ILE A 79 -3.98 19.19 13.89
CA ILE A 79 -2.87 19.45 14.82
C ILE A 79 -1.53 19.67 14.10
N ASN A 80 -1.55 19.71 12.77
CA ASN A 80 -0.35 19.78 11.91
C ASN A 80 0.72 18.72 12.29
N LYS A 81 0.31 17.47 12.51
CA LYS A 81 1.22 16.36 12.85
C LYS A 81 1.12 15.22 11.86
N ALA A 82 2.16 14.41 11.82
CA ALA A 82 2.19 13.13 11.14
C ALA A 82 2.54 12.02 12.14
N GLY A 83 1.94 10.85 11.99
CA GLY A 83 2.25 9.64 12.75
C GLY A 83 2.75 8.53 11.81
N LEU A 84 3.68 7.72 12.30
CA LEU A 84 4.16 6.49 11.65
C LEU A 84 3.82 5.31 12.56
N GLY A 85 3.03 4.36 12.04
CA GLY A 85 2.74 3.09 12.69
C GLY A 85 3.62 1.99 12.10
N VAL A 86 4.21 1.15 12.94
CA VAL A 86 4.97 -0.04 12.51
C VAL A 86 4.44 -1.26 13.26
N VAL A 87 4.20 -2.35 12.54
CA VAL A 87 3.75 -3.63 13.08
C VAL A 87 4.72 -4.73 12.62
N ILE A 88 5.41 -5.36 13.56
CA ILE A 88 6.30 -6.49 13.31
C ILE A 88 5.56 -7.78 13.65
N ARG A 89 5.53 -8.73 12.72
CA ARG A 89 4.91 -10.04 12.91
C ARG A 89 5.92 -11.16 12.70
N ASN A 90 5.84 -12.19 13.53
CA ASN A 90 6.61 -13.43 13.33
C ASN A 90 5.88 -14.41 12.40
N ASP A 91 6.54 -15.53 12.14
CA ASP A 91 6.07 -16.71 11.39
C ASP A 91 4.86 -17.41 12.03
N HIS A 92 4.59 -17.16 13.30
CA HIS A 92 3.36 -17.57 13.99
C HIS A 92 2.23 -16.52 13.84
N GLY A 93 2.50 -15.43 13.12
CA GLY A 93 1.59 -14.30 12.92
C GLY A 93 1.37 -13.41 14.15
N GLN A 94 2.14 -13.63 15.22
CA GLN A 94 2.08 -12.85 16.45
C GLN A 94 2.76 -11.49 16.26
N VAL A 95 2.12 -10.45 16.78
CA VAL A 95 2.67 -9.09 16.72
C VAL A 95 3.65 -8.88 17.87
N HIS A 96 4.90 -8.54 17.55
CA HIS A 96 5.86 -8.03 18.52
C HIS A 96 5.75 -6.49 18.57
N LEU A 97 5.14 -5.97 19.64
CA LEU A 97 5.13 -4.54 19.96
C LEU A 97 6.30 -4.24 20.90
N HIS A 98 7.13 -3.26 20.55
CA HIS A 98 8.18 -2.76 21.44
C HIS A 98 7.52 -2.07 22.68
N PRO A 99 8.02 -2.28 23.92
CA PRO A 99 7.36 -1.82 25.15
C PRO A 99 7.20 -0.29 25.29
N TYR A 100 7.84 0.52 24.43
CA TYR A 100 7.62 1.97 24.37
C TYR A 100 6.35 2.38 23.61
N TRP A 101 5.59 1.42 23.07
CA TRP A 101 4.28 1.65 22.49
C TRP A 101 3.21 1.65 23.59
N ASN A 102 3.16 2.72 24.39
CA ASN A 102 2.15 2.87 25.42
C ASN A 102 0.74 2.97 24.76
N ARG A 103 -0.19 2.10 25.18
CA ARG A 103 -1.62 2.14 24.78
C ARG A 103 -2.24 3.53 24.94
N SER A 104 -1.69 4.37 25.82
CA SER A 104 -2.17 5.73 26.11
C SER A 104 -1.71 6.82 25.15
N ARG A 105 -0.85 6.52 24.14
CA ARG A 105 -0.44 7.49 23.11
C ARG A 105 -0.72 7.05 21.68
N CYS A 106 -1.62 6.09 21.51
CA CYS A 106 -2.36 5.99 20.26
C CYS A 106 -3.35 7.14 20.23
N LEU A 107 -3.20 8.11 19.30
CA LEU A 107 -4.25 9.10 19.11
C LEU A 107 -5.53 8.50 18.52
N PHE A 108 -5.54 7.23 18.07
CA PHE A 108 -6.76 6.60 17.56
C PHE A 108 -6.83 5.08 17.83
N PRO A 109 -8.05 4.54 18.05
CA PRO A 109 -8.26 3.16 18.46
C PRO A 109 -8.01 2.16 17.32
N PRO A 110 -7.73 0.89 17.65
CA PRO A 110 -7.53 -0.18 16.68
C PRO A 110 -8.87 -0.67 16.12
N THR A 111 -9.56 0.13 15.31
CA THR A 111 -10.74 -0.37 14.58
C THR A 111 -10.37 -1.20 13.36
N TRP A 112 -9.08 -1.30 13.01
CA TRP A 112 -8.57 -2.04 11.85
C TRP A 112 -8.04 -3.44 12.19
N LEU A 113 -8.19 -3.91 13.43
CA LEU A 113 -7.74 -5.25 13.86
C LEU A 113 -8.83 -6.32 13.82
N LYS A 114 -9.99 -6.03 13.24
CA LYS A 114 -11.04 -7.02 12.96
C LYS A 114 -11.54 -6.84 11.53
N HIS A 115 -10.86 -7.43 10.56
CA HIS A 115 -11.41 -8.04 9.34
C HIS A 115 -10.26 -8.65 8.53
#